data_AF-A0A353LHE0-F1
#
_entry.id   AF-A0A353LHE0-F1
#
_cell.length_a   1.000
_cell.length_b   1.000
_cell.length_c   1.000
_cell.angle_alpha   90.00
_cell.angle_beta   90.00
_cell.angle_gamma   90.00
#
_symmetry.space_group_name_H-M   'P 1'
#
loop_
_entity.id
_entity.type
_entity.pdbx_description
1 polymer ?
#
loop_
_entity_poly.entity_id
_entity_poly.type
_entity_poly.pdbx_seq_one_letter_code
_entity_poly.pdbx_strand_id
1 'polypeptide(L)'
;SALFGFAFSIRVGGADMPITISLLNSLSGVAGAIAGMAISDILLVSVGGIVGASGLFLTQIMCRSMNRSLMDILTGKTSVSGKKVVQPQPVMEEPKSETPDEQPGKPSAGEILRNARSVIIVP
;
A
#
# COMPACT_ATOMS: atom_id res chain seq x y z
N SER A 1 -15.40 -8.16 -18.94
CA SER A 1 -14.75 -7.51 -17.79
C SER A 1 -14.01 -8.46 -16.86
N ALA A 2 -14.54 -9.67 -16.56
CA ALA A 2 -13.89 -10.60 -15.62
C ALA A 2 -12.46 -11.01 -16.02
N LEU A 3 -12.20 -11.28 -17.30
CA LEU A 3 -10.86 -11.63 -17.81
C LEU A 3 -9.83 -10.50 -17.58
N PHE A 4 -10.25 -9.25 -17.77
CA PHE A 4 -9.43 -8.06 -17.53
C PHE A 4 -9.16 -7.87 -16.04
N GLY A 5 -10.16 -8.04 -15.17
CA GLY A 5 -9.98 -7.96 -13.72
C GLY A 5 -9.03 -9.03 -13.18
N PHE A 6 -9.09 -10.24 -13.74
CA PHE A 6 -8.17 -11.33 -13.40
C PHE A 6 -6.72 -11.01 -13.85
N ALA A 7 -6.53 -10.59 -15.11
CA ALA A 7 -5.22 -10.19 -15.61
C ALA A 7 -4.65 -8.98 -14.86
N PHE A 8 -5.50 -8.04 -14.46
CA PHE A 8 -5.17 -6.88 -13.64
C PHE A 8 -4.70 -7.28 -12.23
N SER A 9 -5.46 -8.14 -11.55
CA SER A 9 -5.18 -8.56 -10.17
C SER A 9 -3.90 -9.40 -10.05
N ILE A 10 -3.63 -10.30 -11.01
CA ILE A 10 -2.42 -11.15 -11.00
C ILE A 10 -1.13 -10.32 -11.13
N ARG A 11 -1.19 -9.19 -11.83
CA ARG A 11 -0.02 -8.35 -12.06
C ARG A 11 0.40 -7.56 -10.80
N VAL A 12 -0.52 -7.35 -9.88
CA VAL A 12 -0.30 -6.61 -8.64
C VAL A 12 0.48 -7.49 -7.66
N GLY A 13 1.58 -6.96 -7.11
CA GLY A 13 2.36 -7.67 -6.09
C GLY A 13 1.65 -7.67 -4.73
N GLY A 14 1.91 -8.69 -3.91
CA GLY A 14 1.26 -8.85 -2.60
C GLY A 14 1.42 -7.65 -1.66
N ALA A 15 2.53 -6.90 -1.77
CA ALA A 15 2.77 -5.70 -0.99
C ALA A 15 1.82 -4.53 -1.33
N ASP A 16 1.26 -4.48 -2.55
CA ASP A 16 0.39 -3.39 -3.02
C ASP A 16 -1.09 -3.80 -3.08
N MET A 17 -1.43 -4.99 -2.59
CA MET A 17 -2.81 -5.49 -2.50
C MET A 17 -3.74 -4.49 -1.78
N PRO A 18 -3.39 -3.91 -0.62
CA PRO A 18 -4.26 -2.94 0.07
C PRO A 18 -4.59 -1.70 -0.77
N ILE A 19 -3.61 -1.21 -1.53
CA ILE A 19 -3.78 -0.05 -2.42
C ILE A 19 -4.73 -0.42 -3.56
N THR A 20 -4.58 -1.62 -4.12
CA THR A 20 -5.42 -2.10 -5.22
C THR A 20 -6.87 -2.32 -4.79
N ILE A 21 -7.10 -2.82 -3.57
CA ILE A 21 -8.46 -2.95 -3.00
C ILE A 21 -9.13 -1.58 -2.87
N SER A 22 -8.40 -0.58 -2.35
CA SER A 22 -8.89 0.79 -2.25
C SER A 22 -9.25 1.39 -3.61
N LEU A 23 -8.42 1.14 -4.63
CA LEU A 23 -8.69 1.58 -6.00
C LEU A 23 -9.92 0.89 -6.60
N LEU A 24 -10.09 -0.42 -6.40
CA LEU A 24 -11.27 -1.15 -6.88
C LEU A 24 -12.56 -0.67 -6.20
N ASN A 25 -12.49 -0.30 -4.91
CA ASN A 25 -13.61 0.31 -4.21
C ASN A 25 -14.00 1.67 -4.83
N SER A 26 -13.01 2.51 -5.14
CA SER A 26 -13.24 3.76 -5.87
C SER A 26 -13.89 3.54 -7.24
N LEU A 27 -13.36 2.60 -8.03
CA LEU A 27 -13.90 2.26 -9.35
C LEU A 27 -15.33 1.73 -9.26
N SER A 28 -15.68 1.01 -8.18
CA SER A 28 -17.05 0.57 -7.92
C SER A 28 -18.00 1.75 -7.69
N GLY A 29 -17.55 2.78 -6.96
CA GLY A 29 -18.30 4.04 -6.80
C GLY A 29 -18.52 4.79 -8.12
N VAL A 30 -17.46 4.95 -8.92
CA VAL A 30 -17.54 5.58 -10.25
C VAL A 30 -18.47 4.79 -11.19
N ALA A 31 -18.38 3.46 -11.20
CA ALA A 31 -19.28 2.60 -11.96
C ALA A 31 -20.73 2.75 -11.48
N GLY A 32 -20.96 2.84 -10.17
CA GLY A 32 -22.25 3.13 -9.57
C GLY A 32 -22.81 4.48 -10.01
N ALA A 33 -21.98 5.53 -10.07
CA ALA A 33 -22.39 6.84 -10.54
C ALA A 33 -22.79 6.82 -12.03
N ILE A 34 -22.03 6.10 -12.87
CA ILE A 34 -22.36 5.92 -14.29
C ILE A 34 -23.67 5.13 -14.45
N ALA A 35 -23.87 4.08 -13.66
CA ALA A 35 -25.13 3.35 -13.63
C ALA A 35 -26.31 4.25 -13.20
N GLY A 36 -26.10 5.10 -12.19
CA GLY A 36 -27.06 6.13 -11.76
C GLY A 36 -27.41 7.11 -12.88
N MET A 37 -26.43 7.56 -13.66
CA MET A 37 -26.68 8.41 -14.83
C MET A 37 -27.50 7.68 -15.89
N ALA A 38 -27.24 6.38 -16.13
CA ALA A 38 -27.97 5.58 -17.11
C ALA A 38 -29.45 5.39 -16.76
N ILE A 39 -29.78 5.29 -15.46
CA ILE A 39 -31.17 5.18 -14.97
C ILE A 39 -31.78 6.53 -14.55
N SER A 40 -31.06 7.65 -14.74
CA SER A 40 -31.46 9.00 -14.32
C SER A 40 -31.77 9.14 -12.82
N ASP A 41 -31.07 8.38 -11.96
CA ASP A 41 -31.20 8.45 -10.50
C ASP A 41 -30.10 9.33 -9.90
N ILE A 42 -30.49 10.53 -9.46
CA ILE A 42 -29.57 11.53 -8.89
C ILE A 42 -28.92 11.07 -7.57
N LEU A 43 -29.60 10.23 -6.78
CA LEU A 43 -29.07 9.73 -5.52
C LEU A 43 -27.93 8.76 -5.78
N LEU A 44 -28.13 7.84 -6.75
CA LEU A 44 -27.10 6.89 -7.11
C LEU A 44 -25.88 7.56 -7.75
N VAL A 45 -26.11 8.62 -8.55
CA VAL A 45 -25.03 9.46 -9.10
C VAL A 45 -24.24 10.14 -7.98
N SER A 46 -24.93 10.79 -7.04
CA SER A 46 -24.30 11.52 -5.94
C SER A 46 -23.52 10.58 -5.01
N VAL A 47 -24.14 9.48 -4.56
CA VAL A 47 -23.50 8.50 -3.68
C VAL A 47 -22.33 7.81 -4.38
N GLY A 48 -22.51 7.39 -5.64
CA GLY A 48 -21.43 6.80 -6.42
C GLY A 48 -20.25 7.76 -6.61
N GLY A 49 -20.54 9.04 -6.87
CA GLY A 49 -19.53 10.10 -6.99
C GLY A 49 -18.75 10.32 -5.70
N ILE A 50 -19.43 10.38 -4.55
CA ILE A 50 -18.81 10.54 -3.23
C ILE A 50 -17.89 9.34 -2.92
N VAL A 51 -18.38 8.11 -3.10
CA VAL A 51 -17.60 6.89 -2.86
C VAL A 51 -16.40 6.82 -3.81
N GLY A 52 -16.59 7.18 -5.09
CA GLY A 52 -15.54 7.22 -6.09
C GLY A 52 -14.43 8.21 -5.73
N ALA A 53 -14.79 9.47 -5.43
CA ALA A 53 -13.83 10.51 -5.06
C ALA A 53 -13.10 10.20 -3.76
N SER A 54 -13.82 9.74 -2.73
CA SER A 54 -13.23 9.35 -1.44
C SER A 54 -12.24 8.18 -1.60
N GLY A 55 -12.59 7.18 -2.40
CA GLY A 55 -11.71 6.04 -2.66
C GLY A 55 -10.45 6.43 -3.42
N LEU A 56 -10.55 7.32 -4.42
CA LEU A 56 -9.35 7.83 -5.11
C LEU A 56 -8.46 8.60 -4.14
N PHE A 57 -9.04 9.48 -3.32
CA PHE A 57 -8.28 10.25 -2.35
C PHE A 57 -7.54 9.37 -1.34
N LEU A 58 -8.22 8.36 -0.78
CA LEU A 58 -7.59 7.38 0.10
C LEU A 58 -6.46 6.62 -0.60
N THR A 59 -6.69 6.17 -1.83
CA THR A 59 -5.67 5.49 -2.63
C THR A 59 -4.43 6.36 -2.82
N GLN A 60 -4.60 7.66 -3.06
CA GLN A 60 -3.47 8.61 -3.19
C GLN A 60 -2.67 8.74 -1.90
N ILE A 61 -3.33 8.82 -0.74
CA ILE A 61 -2.65 8.89 0.55
C ILE A 61 -1.91 7.59 0.86
N MET A 62 -2.51 6.44 0.56
CA MET A 62 -1.85 5.13 0.74
C MET A 62 -0.61 5.00 -0.14
N CYS A 63 -0.72 5.39 -1.42
CA CYS A 63 0.42 5.45 -2.35
C CYS A 63 1.57 6.31 -1.77
N ARG A 64 1.23 7.51 -1.28
CA ARG A 64 2.19 8.46 -0.72
C ARG A 64 2.83 7.95 0.58
N SER A 65 2.05 7.33 1.47
CA SER A 65 2.54 6.74 2.72
C SER A 65 3.48 5.56 2.48
N MET A 66 3.33 4.86 1.36
CA MET A 66 4.17 3.72 0.98
C MET A 66 5.28 4.10 -0.01
N ASN A 67 5.48 5.41 -0.27
CA ASN A 67 6.45 5.96 -1.22
C ASN A 67 6.40 5.31 -2.61
N ARG A 68 5.20 4.97 -3.09
CA ARG A 68 4.95 4.27 -4.36
C ARG A 68 3.95 5.04 -5.20
N SER A 69 4.11 5.00 -6.53
CA SER A 69 3.16 5.66 -7.44
C SER A 69 2.04 4.70 -7.85
N LEU A 70 0.83 5.22 -8.05
CA LEU A 70 -0.30 4.45 -8.57
C LEU A 70 0.06 3.76 -9.90
N MET A 71 0.82 4.46 -10.76
CA MET A 71 1.23 3.92 -12.06
C MET A 71 2.16 2.71 -11.93
N ASP A 72 3.04 2.67 -10.93
CA ASP A 72 3.94 1.52 -10.73
C ASP A 72 3.21 0.28 -10.24
N ILE A 73 2.12 0.48 -9.48
CA ILE A 73 1.23 -0.59 -9.02
C ILE A 73 0.39 -1.11 -10.19
N LEU A 74 -0.22 -0.21 -10.97
CA LEU A 74 -1.03 -0.56 -12.15
C LEU A 74 -0.24 -1.25 -13.26
N THR A 75 1.03 -0.86 -13.45
CA THR A 75 1.92 -1.48 -14.45
C THR A 75 2.58 -2.77 -13.94
N GLY A 76 2.38 -3.11 -12.66
CA GLY A 76 2.86 -4.35 -12.07
C GLY A 76 4.39 -4.45 -11.97
N LYS A 77 5.08 -3.30 -11.91
CA LYS A 77 6.53 -3.26 -11.71
C LYS A 77 6.96 -3.80 -10.34
N THR A 78 6.00 -4.07 -9.46
CA THR A 78 6.23 -4.77 -8.19
C THR A 78 6.57 -6.25 -8.38
N SER A 79 6.05 -6.90 -9.42
CA SER A 79 6.17 -8.36 -9.61
C SER A 79 7.24 -8.77 -10.61
N VAL A 80 7.89 -7.83 -11.30
CA VAL A 80 9.04 -8.12 -12.17
C VAL A 80 10.31 -7.73 -11.46
N SER A 81 11.08 -8.75 -11.08
CA SER A 81 12.51 -8.69 -10.78
C SER A 81 13.20 -7.58 -11.56
N GLY A 82 13.54 -6.50 -10.86
CA GLY A 82 14.16 -5.32 -11.41
C GLY A 82 15.00 -4.72 -10.31
N LYS A 83 16.15 -5.36 -10.07
CA LYS A 83 17.32 -4.75 -9.42
C LYS A 83 17.48 -3.35 -10.00
N LYS A 84 16.94 -2.34 -9.31
CA LYS A 84 17.29 -0.96 -9.60
C LYS A 84 18.73 -0.84 -9.10
N VAL A 85 19.67 -0.91 -10.03
CA VAL A 85 21.06 -0.54 -9.79
C VAL A 85 21.02 0.93 -9.38
N VAL A 86 21.00 1.15 -8.07
CA VAL A 86 21.38 2.42 -7.47
C VAL A 86 22.90 2.48 -7.65
N GLN A 87 23.37 3.40 -8.51
CA GLN A 87 24.79 3.76 -8.54
C GLN A 87 25.23 4.23 -7.14
N PRO A 88 26.44 3.88 -6.71
CA PRO A 88 26.85 3.92 -5.31
C PRO A 88 26.92 5.35 -4.83
N GLN A 89 25.90 5.78 -4.09
CA GLN A 89 26.05 6.81 -3.07
C GLN A 89 26.68 6.12 -1.85
N PRO A 90 27.59 6.80 -1.13
CA PRO A 90 28.45 6.17 -0.14
C PRO A 90 27.63 5.35 0.84
N VAL A 91 28.05 4.09 0.98
CA VAL A 91 27.49 3.09 1.88
C VAL A 91 27.48 3.67 3.29
N MET A 92 26.35 4.23 3.70
CA MET A 92 25.95 4.16 5.09
C MET A 92 25.29 2.79 5.22
N GLU A 93 26.00 1.89 5.89
CA GLU A 93 25.54 0.56 6.25
C GLU A 93 24.11 0.64 6.79
N GLU A 94 23.17 0.02 6.08
CA GLU A 94 21.96 -0.48 6.72
C GLU A 94 22.44 -1.43 7.84
N PRO A 95 22.04 -1.23 9.11
CA PRO A 95 22.31 -2.23 10.10
C PRO A 95 21.52 -3.45 9.67
N LYS A 96 22.26 -4.46 9.21
CA LYS A 96 21.80 -5.83 9.08
C LYS A 96 20.92 -6.13 10.27
N SER A 97 19.68 -6.52 10.01
CA SER A 97 18.80 -7.12 11.01
C SER A 97 19.48 -8.39 11.50
N GLU A 98 20.32 -8.22 12.52
CA GLU A 98 20.71 -9.29 13.42
C GLU A 98 19.40 -9.76 14.06
N THR A 99 18.99 -10.99 13.76
CA THR A 99 18.36 -11.80 14.80
C THR A 99 19.16 -11.57 16.07
N PRO A 100 18.54 -11.30 17.23
CA PRO A 100 19.27 -11.35 18.49
C PRO A 100 19.67 -12.81 18.75
N ASP A 101 20.64 -13.32 18.00
CA ASP A 101 21.56 -14.31 18.51
C ASP A 101 22.20 -13.64 19.73
N GLU A 102 21.95 -14.23 20.89
CA GLU A 102 22.56 -13.90 22.18
C GLU A 102 24.05 -13.65 22.02
N GLN A 103 24.43 -12.39 21.84
CA GLN A 103 25.81 -11.93 21.95
C GLN A 103 26.05 -11.60 23.42
N PRO A 104 26.98 -12.30 24.11
CA PRO A 104 27.16 -12.14 25.54
C PRO A 104 27.80 -10.78 25.80
N GLY A 105 27.00 -9.81 26.26
CA GLY A 105 27.47 -8.48 26.66
C GLY A 105 26.58 -7.29 26.30
N LYS A 106 25.51 -7.46 25.50
CA LYS A 106 24.47 -6.43 25.33
C LYS A 106 23.36 -6.68 26.38
N PRO A 107 22.84 -5.64 27.08
CA PRO A 107 21.72 -5.82 27.98
C PRO A 107 20.57 -6.45 27.21
N SER A 108 20.00 -7.53 27.77
CA SER A 108 18.94 -8.29 27.10
C SER A 108 17.76 -7.36 26.80
N ALA A 109 16.99 -7.62 25.74
CA ALA A 109 15.82 -6.80 25.39
C ALA A 109 14.88 -6.60 26.60
N GLY A 110 14.78 -7.60 27.49
CA GLY A 110 14.03 -7.51 28.74
C GLY A 110 14.60 -6.55 29.80
N GLU A 111 15.91 -6.33 29.84
CA GLU A 111 16.56 -5.36 30.75
C GLU A 111 16.40 -3.93 30.24
N ILE A 112 16.46 -3.75 28.91
CA ILE A 112 16.19 -2.46 28.27
C ILE A 112 14.71 -2.07 28.49
N LEU A 113 13.79 -3.03 28.37
CA LEU A 113 12.37 -2.82 28.66
C LEU A 113 12.11 -2.56 30.15
N ARG A 114 12.82 -3.24 31.06
CA ARG A 114 12.69 -3.03 32.53
C ARG A 114 13.20 -1.67 32.99
N ASN A 115 14.25 -1.15 32.36
CA ASN A 115 14.81 0.16 32.68
C ASN A 115 14.14 1.32 31.92
N ALA A 116 13.32 1.02 30.90
CA ALA A 116 12.64 2.05 30.12
C ALA A 116 11.50 2.70 30.93
N ARG A 117 11.52 4.03 31.01
CA ARG A 117 10.47 4.83 31.68
C ARG A 117 9.21 4.99 30.85
N SER A 118 9.31 4.83 29.53
CA SER A 118 8.21 4.92 28.58
C SER A 118 8.50 4.06 27.36
N VAL A 119 7.54 3.21 26.97
CA VAL A 119 7.64 2.35 25.79
C VAL A 119 6.49 2.69 24.86
N ILE A 120 6.80 2.92 23.58
CA ILE A 120 5.80 3.09 22.52
C ILE A 120 5.86 1.84 21.64
N ILE A 121 4.74 1.13 21.56
CA ILE A 121 4.61 -0.05 20.70
C ILE A 121 4.10 0.43 19.34
N VAL A 122 4.86 0.13 18.29
CA VAL A 122 4.44 0.30 16.90
C VAL A 122 4.01 -1.08 16.41
N PRO A 123 2.69 -1.36 16.33
CA PRO A 123 2.18 -2.64 15.82
C PRO A 123 2.39 -2.78 14.30
#